data_AF-A0A2S2CLX1-F1
#
_entry.id   AF-A0A2S2CLX1-F1
#
_cell.length_a   1.000
_cell.length_b   1.000
_cell.length_c   1.000
_cell.angle_alpha   90.00
_cell.angle_beta   90.00
_cell.angle_gamma   90.00
#
_symmetry.space_group_name_H-M   'P 1'
#
loop_
_entity.id
_entity.type
_entity.pdbx_description
1 polymer ?
#
loop_
_entity_poly.entity_id
_entity_poly.type
_entity_poly.pdbx_seq_one_letter_code
_entity_poly.pdbx_strand_id
1 'polypeptide(L)'
;MKTGSDMRDVSDRIAARPVPEDYGLTAEDLRIWYSPGRAGVVLALLVTAGLALSYAIDGSRQSDPWIWGAALGLLYGAFFGGFAGLGVLVLIHWADPLVGRLWPVYGRLRLYRDALQAARETA
;
A
#
# COMPACT_ATOMS: atom_id res chain seq x y z
N MET A 1 36.13 32.78 8.55
CA MET A 1 35.71 31.84 9.61
C MET A 1 34.18 31.85 9.70
N LYS A 2 33.51 30.89 9.07
CA LYS A 2 32.03 30.76 9.07
C LYS A 2 31.58 29.32 9.40
N THR A 3 32.47 28.55 10.03
CA THR A 3 32.36 27.08 10.13
C THR A 3 31.54 26.61 11.35
N GLY A 4 31.28 27.48 12.33
CA GLY A 4 30.56 27.12 13.57
C GLY A 4 29.04 27.14 13.48
N SER A 5 28.46 27.90 12.53
CA SER A 5 27.01 27.96 12.33
C SER A 5 26.49 26.74 11.56
N ASP A 6 27.22 26.32 10.52
CA ASP A 6 26.86 25.19 9.67
C ASP A 6 26.83 23.84 10.41
N MET A 7 27.78 23.62 11.34
CA MET A 7 27.80 22.36 12.11
C MET A 7 26.66 22.24 13.12
N ARG A 8 26.19 23.36 13.69
CA ARG A 8 25.02 23.36 14.60
C ARG A 8 23.74 23.11 13.83
N ASP A 9 23.57 23.75 12.67
CA ASP A 9 22.43 23.51 11.78
C ASP A 9 22.38 22.07 11.22
N VAL A 10 23.53 21.43 11.02
CA VAL A 10 23.57 20.01 10.62
C VAL A 10 23.25 19.10 11.81
N SER A 11 23.78 19.39 13.00
CA SER A 11 23.48 18.64 14.22
C SER A 11 22.01 18.75 14.63
N ASP A 12 21.40 19.93 14.52
CA ASP A 12 20.00 20.17 14.86
C ASP A 12 19.06 19.50 13.84
N ARG A 13 19.44 19.50 12.55
CA ARG A 13 18.72 18.74 11.51
C ARG A 13 18.86 17.23 11.65
N ILE A 14 19.98 16.73 12.17
CA ILE A 14 20.18 15.30 12.47
C ILE A 14 19.41 14.90 13.74
N ALA A 15 19.43 15.75 14.78
CA ALA A 15 18.69 15.53 16.03
C ALA A 15 17.16 15.62 15.83
N ALA A 16 16.69 16.36 14.83
CA ALA A 16 15.28 16.44 14.46
C ALA A 16 14.78 15.22 13.65
N ARG A 17 15.67 14.34 13.18
CA ARG A 17 15.24 13.13 12.45
C ARG A 17 14.81 12.04 13.43
N PRO A 18 13.63 11.42 13.25
CA PRO A 18 13.20 10.28 14.05
C PRO A 18 14.23 9.14 14.00
N VAL A 19 14.63 8.62 15.17
CA VAL A 19 15.57 7.50 15.30
C VAL A 19 14.76 6.20 15.50
N PRO A 20 15.00 5.12 14.73
CA PRO A 20 14.24 3.87 14.84
C PRO A 20 14.21 3.26 16.25
N GLU A 21 15.33 3.36 16.97
CA GLU A 21 15.53 2.77 18.29
C GLU A 21 14.58 3.38 19.34
N ASP A 22 14.19 4.66 19.20
CA ASP A 22 13.22 5.34 20.08
C ASP A 22 11.81 4.71 19.97
N TYR A 23 11.55 4.01 18.86
CA TYR A 23 10.31 3.27 18.60
C TYR A 23 10.45 1.77 18.91
N GLY A 24 11.57 1.33 19.51
CA GLY A 24 11.84 -0.07 19.81
C GLY A 24 11.85 -0.95 18.55
N LEU A 25 12.40 -0.42 17.46
CA LEU A 25 12.57 -1.11 16.19
C LEU A 25 14.03 -1.51 15.99
N THR A 26 14.23 -2.70 15.41
CA THR A 26 15.53 -3.19 14.99
C THR A 26 15.74 -2.98 13.48
N ALA A 27 16.99 -3.13 13.01
CA ALA A 27 17.30 -3.08 11.57
C ALA A 27 16.52 -4.13 10.76
N GLU A 28 16.15 -5.25 11.38
CA GLU A 28 15.36 -6.30 10.74
C GLU A 28 13.88 -5.91 10.60
N ASP A 29 13.32 -5.21 11.59
CA ASP A 29 11.93 -4.72 11.56
C ASP A 29 11.72 -3.68 10.45
N LEU A 30 12.76 -2.90 10.12
CA LEU A 30 12.74 -1.96 9.00
C LEU A 30 12.59 -2.66 7.64
N ARG A 31 12.91 -3.96 7.54
CA ARG A 31 12.77 -4.76 6.33
C ARG A 31 11.35 -5.27 6.11
N ILE A 32 10.41 -4.99 6.99
CA ILE A 32 9.00 -5.38 6.80
C ILE A 32 8.46 -4.68 5.53
N TRP A 33 8.31 -5.48 4.47
CA TRP A 33 7.81 -5.06 3.15
C TRP A 33 6.32 -4.71 3.14
N TYR A 34 5.60 -5.13 4.18
CA TYR A 34 4.18 -4.89 4.30
C TYR A 34 3.89 -3.38 4.36
N SER A 35 2.99 -2.97 3.46
CA SER A 35 2.34 -1.67 3.47
C SER A 35 0.90 -1.86 2.99
N PRO A 36 -0.09 -1.25 3.65
CA PRO A 36 -1.50 -1.45 3.34
C PRO A 36 -1.82 -1.04 1.91
N GLY A 37 -1.15 0.00 1.39
CA GLY A 37 -1.29 0.40 -0.02
C GLY A 37 -0.87 -0.68 -1.00
N ARG A 38 0.28 -1.34 -0.80
CA ARG A 38 0.76 -2.40 -1.71
C ARG A 38 -0.09 -3.66 -1.60
N ALA A 39 -0.43 -4.07 -0.37
CA ALA A 39 -1.31 -5.21 -0.14
C ALA A 39 -2.69 -4.97 -0.76
N GLY A 40 -3.23 -3.76 -0.58
CA GLY A 40 -4.47 -3.29 -1.19
C GLY A 40 -4.45 -3.37 -2.71
N VAL A 41 -3.41 -2.84 -3.36
CA VAL A 41 -3.25 -2.88 -4.82
C VAL A 41 -3.15 -4.31 -5.33
N VAL A 42 -2.34 -5.16 -4.70
CA VAL A 42 -2.19 -6.57 -5.13
C VAL A 42 -3.54 -7.28 -5.07
N LEU A 43 -4.28 -7.14 -3.96
CA LEU A 43 -5.57 -7.78 -3.81
C LEU A 43 -6.63 -7.20 -4.75
N ALA A 44 -6.62 -5.88 -4.97
CA ALA A 44 -7.48 -5.22 -5.94
C ALA A 44 -7.27 -5.76 -7.36
N LEU A 45 -6.01 -5.93 -7.77
CA LEU A 45 -5.66 -6.50 -9.07
C LEU A 45 -6.08 -7.96 -9.19
N LEU A 46 -5.89 -8.77 -8.15
CA LEU A 46 -6.31 -10.18 -8.15
C LEU A 46 -7.83 -10.32 -8.27
N VAL A 47 -8.59 -9.52 -7.52
CA VAL A 47 -10.06 -9.51 -7.60
C VAL A 47 -10.53 -9.04 -8.97
N THR A 48 -9.93 -7.97 -9.50
CA THR A 48 -10.25 -7.44 -10.82
C THR A 48 -9.98 -8.47 -11.91
N ALA A 49 -8.79 -9.09 -11.89
CA ALA A 49 -8.40 -10.10 -12.86
C ALA A 49 -9.29 -11.36 -12.76
N GLY A 50 -9.62 -11.81 -11.55
CA GLY A 50 -10.49 -12.96 -11.33
C GLY A 50 -11.89 -12.74 -11.92
N LEU A 51 -12.49 -11.57 -11.68
CA LEU A 51 -13.79 -11.22 -12.23
C LEU A 51 -13.75 -11.02 -13.74
N ALA A 52 -12.74 -10.33 -14.26
CA ALA A 52 -12.53 -10.16 -15.70
C ALA A 52 -12.43 -11.52 -16.42
N LEU A 53 -11.67 -12.46 -15.85
CA LEU A 53 -11.51 -13.79 -16.42
C LEU A 53 -12.80 -14.62 -16.33
N SER A 54 -13.50 -14.58 -15.19
CA SER A 54 -14.77 -15.30 -15.02
C SER A 54 -15.80 -14.86 -16.06
N TYR A 55 -16.00 -13.55 -16.22
CA TYR A 55 -16.97 -13.03 -17.19
C TYR A 55 -16.54 -13.29 -18.63
N ALA A 56 -15.24 -13.25 -18.94
CA ALA A 56 -14.73 -13.61 -20.26
C ALA A 56 -15.02 -15.07 -20.61
N ILE A 57 -14.80 -16.00 -19.65
CA ILE A 57 -15.12 -17.41 -19.82
C ILE A 57 -16.62 -17.59 -20.03
N ASP A 58 -17.46 -16.98 -19.20
CA ASP A 58 -18.91 -17.11 -19.30
C ASP A 58 -19.45 -16.50 -20.60
N GLY A 59 -18.92 -15.35 -21.01
CA GLY A 59 -19.28 -14.70 -22.28
C GLY A 59 -18.87 -15.54 -23.49
N SER A 60 -17.69 -16.17 -23.46
CA SER A 60 -17.22 -17.04 -24.55
C SER A 60 -18.14 -18.24 -24.79
N ARG A 61 -18.78 -18.76 -23.74
CA ARG A 61 -19.68 -19.92 -23.80
C ARG A 61 -21.06 -19.58 -24.33
N GLN A 62 -21.46 -18.31 -24.25
CA GLN A 62 -22.84 -17.86 -24.54
C GLN A 62 -22.97 -17.17 -25.90
N SER A 63 -21.87 -16.94 -26.62
CA SER A 63 -21.86 -16.18 -27.87
C SER A 63 -21.24 -16.98 -29.01
N ASP A 64 -21.78 -16.83 -30.22
CA ASP A 64 -21.15 -17.27 -31.47
C ASP A 64 -21.11 -16.07 -32.43
N PRO A 65 -19.93 -15.50 -32.75
CA PRO A 65 -18.59 -15.97 -32.41
C PRO A 65 -18.22 -15.80 -30.93
N TRP A 66 -17.58 -16.82 -30.35
CA TRP A 66 -17.12 -16.85 -28.96
C TRP A 66 -16.19 -15.69 -28.59
N ILE A 67 -15.44 -15.17 -29.56
CA ILE A 67 -14.46 -14.09 -29.38
C ILE A 67 -15.15 -12.80 -28.92
N TRP A 68 -16.30 -12.47 -29.50
CA TRP A 68 -17.04 -11.26 -29.12
C TRP A 68 -17.64 -11.38 -27.72
N GLY A 69 -18.16 -12.57 -27.38
CA GLY A 69 -18.63 -12.86 -26.03
C GLY A 69 -17.52 -12.76 -24.99
N ALA A 70 -16.34 -13.32 -25.29
CA ALA A 70 -15.17 -13.23 -24.42
C ALA A 70 -14.69 -11.78 -24.23
N ALA A 71 -14.62 -10.99 -25.32
CA ALA A 71 -14.17 -9.61 -25.28
C ALA A 71 -15.11 -8.71 -24.46
N LEU A 72 -16.43 -8.83 -24.68
CA LEU A 72 -17.43 -8.11 -23.89
C LEU A 72 -17.43 -8.56 -22.44
N GLY A 73 -17.33 -9.88 -22.21
CA GLY A 73 -17.20 -10.45 -20.87
C GLY A 73 -15.99 -9.91 -20.11
N LEU A 74 -14.82 -9.84 -20.77
CA LEU A 74 -13.61 -9.27 -20.16
C LEU A 74 -13.81 -7.80 -19.80
N LEU A 75 -14.45 -7.02 -20.68
CA LEU A 75 -14.71 -5.60 -20.45
C LEU A 75 -15.66 -5.36 -19.27
N TYR A 76 -16.78 -6.11 -19.20
CA TYR A 76 -17.71 -6.03 -18.07
C TYR A 76 -17.08 -6.55 -16.78
N GLY A 77 -16.39 -7.69 -16.82
CA GLY A 77 -15.73 -8.27 -15.66
C GLY A 77 -14.59 -7.39 -15.15
N ALA A 78 -13.86 -6.70 -16.01
CA ALA A 78 -12.85 -5.72 -15.61
C ALA A 78 -13.49 -4.47 -14.99
N PHE A 79 -14.64 -3.99 -15.51
CA PHE A 79 -15.36 -2.87 -14.94
C PHE A 79 -15.87 -3.18 -13.52
N PHE A 80 -16.65 -4.25 -13.36
CA PHE A 80 -17.15 -4.68 -12.04
C PHE A 80 -16.01 -5.11 -11.11
N GLY A 81 -15.02 -5.80 -11.67
CA GLY A 81 -13.79 -6.18 -10.98
C GLY A 81 -13.03 -4.99 -10.44
N GLY A 82 -12.94 -3.89 -11.21
CA GLY A 82 -12.31 -2.65 -10.78
C GLY A 82 -13.02 -2.02 -9.58
N PHE A 83 -14.36 -1.96 -9.59
CA PHE A 83 -15.12 -1.49 -8.42
C PHE A 83 -14.93 -2.38 -7.20
N ALA A 84 -15.01 -3.70 -7.37
CA ALA A 84 -14.77 -4.65 -6.28
C ALA A 84 -13.33 -4.52 -5.73
N GLY A 85 -12.35 -4.40 -6.63
CA GLY A 85 -10.95 -4.23 -6.28
C GLY A 85 -10.68 -2.92 -5.53
N LEU A 86 -11.27 -1.81 -5.97
CA LEU A 86 -11.23 -0.54 -5.24
C LEU A 86 -11.86 -0.67 -3.85
N GLY A 87 -12.99 -1.35 -3.74
CA GLY A 87 -13.61 -1.66 -2.45
C GLY A 87 -12.69 -2.43 -1.51
N VAL A 88 -11.97 -3.44 -2.03
CA VAL A 88 -10.97 -4.20 -1.27
C VAL A 88 -9.80 -3.33 -0.84
N LEU A 89 -9.30 -2.46 -1.72
CA LEU A 89 -8.22 -1.53 -1.39
C LEU A 89 -8.63 -0.59 -0.24
N VAL A 90 -9.83 -0.02 -0.31
CA VAL A 90 -10.39 0.83 0.75
C VAL A 90 -10.55 0.03 2.04
N LEU A 91 -11.07 -1.19 1.96
CA LEU A 91 -11.26 -2.06 3.12
C LEU A 91 -9.93 -2.37 3.82
N ILE A 92 -8.87 -2.65 3.05
CA ILE A 92 -7.54 -2.91 3.60
C ILE A 92 -6.97 -1.66 4.26
N HIS A 93 -7.15 -0.50 3.64
CA HIS A 93 -6.73 0.77 4.22
C HIS A 93 -7.47 1.06 5.55
N TRP A 94 -8.77 0.75 5.59
CA TRP A 94 -9.58 0.91 6.78
C TRP A 94 -9.25 -0.12 7.88
N ALA A 95 -8.88 -1.34 7.50
CA ALA A 95 -8.49 -2.41 8.42
C ALA A 95 -7.04 -2.26 8.94
N ASP A 96 -6.21 -1.43 8.30
CA ASP A 96 -4.81 -1.24 8.67
C ASP A 96 -4.56 -0.91 10.16
N PRO A 97 -5.35 -0.03 10.82
CA PRO A 97 -5.21 0.21 12.26
C PRO A 97 -5.43 -1.05 13.11
N LEU A 98 -6.29 -1.97 12.67
CA LEU A 98 -6.51 -3.25 13.36
C LEU A 98 -5.29 -4.17 13.16
N VAL A 99 -4.70 -4.18 11.96
CA VAL A 99 -3.45 -4.91 11.69
C VAL A 99 -2.32 -4.40 12.58
N GLY A 100 -2.21 -3.09 12.77
CA GLY A 100 -1.25 -2.49 13.69
C GLY A 100 -1.46 -2.88 15.16
N ARG A 101 -2.69 -3.16 15.58
CA ARG A 101 -3.01 -3.66 16.93
C ARG A 101 -2.69 -5.15 17.08
N LEU A 102 -2.92 -5.94 16.05
CA LEU A 102 -2.66 -7.39 16.03
C LEU A 102 -1.17 -7.71 15.84
N TRP A 103 -0.42 -6.81 15.20
CA TRP A 103 1.02 -6.94 14.96
C TRP A 103 1.77 -5.72 15.54
N PRO A 104 2.18 -5.78 16.82
CA PRO A 104 2.75 -4.62 17.52
C PRO A 104 4.01 -4.04 16.87
N VAL A 105 4.88 -4.90 16.30
CA VAL A 105 6.08 -4.48 15.58
C VAL A 105 5.72 -3.62 14.38
N TYR A 106 4.73 -4.05 13.60
CA TYR A 106 4.22 -3.28 12.47
C TYR A 106 3.56 -1.96 12.93
N GLY A 107 2.82 -1.97 14.04
CA GLY A 107 2.25 -0.75 14.63
C GLY A 107 3.30 0.31 14.97
N ARG A 108 4.43 -0.10 15.58
CA ARG A 108 5.56 0.82 15.88
C ARG A 108 6.25 1.30 14.60
N LEU A 109 6.42 0.43 13.61
CA LEU A 109 6.97 0.77 12.31
C LEU A 109 6.11 1.81 11.57
N ARG A 110 4.78 1.70 11.69
CA ARG A 110 3.84 2.68 11.13
C ARG A 110 4.05 4.06 11.76
N LEU A 111 4.07 4.15 13.09
CA LEU A 111 4.31 5.42 13.80
C LEU A 111 5.65 6.04 13.42
N TYR A 112 6.70 5.23 13.29
CA TYR A 112 8.01 5.68 12.82
C TYR A 112 7.96 6.23 11.38
N ARG A 113 7.24 5.57 10.46
CA ARG A 113 7.06 6.05 9.08
C ARG A 113 6.29 7.37 9.04
N ASP A 114 5.27 7.53 9.87
CA ASP A 114 4.49 8.77 9.97
C ASP A 114 5.36 9.92 10.50
N ALA A 115 6.16 9.67 11.54
CA ALA A 115 7.12 10.64 12.07
C ALA A 115 8.20 11.03 11.04
N LEU A 116 8.70 10.07 10.26
CA LEU A 116 9.64 10.33 9.17
C LEU A 116 9.03 11.19 8.06
N GLN A 117 7.75 10.99 7.73
CA GLN A 117 7.05 11.80 6.74
C GLN A 117 6.87 13.23 7.25
N ALA A 118 6.40 13.41 8.49
CA ALA A 118 6.25 14.72 9.10
C ALA A 118 7.58 15.50 9.13
N ALA A 119 8.69 14.83 9.50
CA ALA A 119 10.01 15.45 9.50
C ALA A 119 10.50 15.87 8.10
N ARG A 120 10.06 15.18 7.03
CA ARG A 120 10.38 15.55 5.64
C ARG A 120 9.57 16.74 5.15
N GLU A 121 8.35 16.92 5.64
CA GLU A 121 7.49 18.05 5.27
C GLU A 121 7.93 19.34 5.96
N THR A 122 8.57 19.24 7.12
CA THR A 122 9.07 20.38 7.91
C THR A 122 10.51 20.81 7.59
N ALA A 123 11.24 20.04 6.77
CA ALA A 123 12.66 20.27 6.45
C ALA A 123 12.86 20.92 5.08
#